data_AF-A0A366C0L4-F1
#
_entry.id   AF-A0A366C0L4-F1
#
_cell.length_a   1.000
_cell.length_b   1.000
_cell.length_c   1.000
_cell.angle_alpha   90.00
_cell.angle_beta   90.00
_cell.angle_gamma   90.00
#
_symmetry.space_group_name_H-M   'P 1'
#
loop_
_entity.id
_entity.type
_entity.pdbx_description
1 polymer ?
#
loop_
_entity_poly.entity_id
_entity_poly.type
_entity_poly.pdbx_seq_one_letter_code
_entity_poly.pdbx_strand_id
1 'polypeptide(L)'
;MHWRRARLLARALRKRGELRPAADRTAAILAFACLRNEAERLPYFLDHHRRLGVSQFLIVDNASTDATPRLLADAADVSVWRSEASYRAAHFGMDRLTWFLTRHGAGHWCLTPDADEVLVFPRHDSLGLRALNAWLDARRIPKLAALMLELHPEGSLSSARRAPGADPLDVLPLFDAEGYLWDRQRR
;
A
#
# COMPACT_ATOMS: atom_id res chain seq x y z
N MET A 1 -5.22 6.87 -41.41
CA MET A 1 -4.00 6.52 -40.63
C MET A 1 -4.22 5.57 -39.43
N HIS A 2 -5.45 5.26 -38.99
CA HIS A 2 -5.70 4.44 -37.78
C HIS A 2 -5.56 2.91 -37.97
N TRP A 3 -5.86 2.38 -39.16
CA TRP A 3 -5.86 0.94 -39.44
C TRP A 3 -4.49 0.28 -39.34
N ARG A 4 -3.42 0.99 -39.74
CA ARG A 4 -2.05 0.48 -39.65
C ARG A 4 -1.63 0.33 -38.18
N ARG A 5 -1.95 1.30 -37.32
CA ARG A 5 -1.70 1.25 -35.87
C ARG A 5 -2.49 0.14 -35.19
N ALA A 6 -3.79 0.01 -35.50
CA ALA A 6 -4.64 -1.07 -34.98
C ALA A 6 -4.10 -2.46 -35.36
N ARG A 7 -3.67 -2.65 -36.62
CA ARG A 7 -3.06 -3.90 -37.10
C ARG A 7 -1.75 -4.22 -36.38
N LEU A 8 -0.90 -3.22 -36.15
CA LEU A 8 0.36 -3.40 -35.41
C LEU A 8 0.11 -3.76 -33.94
N LEU A 9 -0.84 -3.11 -33.27
CA LEU A 9 -1.25 -3.46 -31.90
C LEU A 9 -1.80 -4.89 -31.82
N ALA A 10 -2.69 -5.28 -32.73
CA ALA A 10 -3.23 -6.64 -32.78
C ALA A 10 -2.16 -7.71 -33.07
N ARG A 11 -1.14 -7.37 -33.86
CA ARG A 11 0.04 -8.24 -34.08
C ARG A 11 0.86 -8.37 -32.81
N ALA A 12 1.17 -7.26 -32.12
CA ALA A 12 1.89 -7.28 -30.85
C ALA A 12 1.15 -8.11 -29.79
N LEU A 13 -0.18 -7.94 -29.70
CA LEU A 13 -1.02 -8.71 -28.78
C LEU A 13 -0.99 -10.22 -29.08
N ARG A 14 -0.96 -10.61 -30.36
CA ARG A 14 -0.82 -12.02 -30.77
C ARG A 14 0.56 -12.60 -30.41
N LYS A 15 1.62 -11.80 -30.51
CA LYS A 15 3.00 -12.19 -30.22
C LYS A 15 3.28 -12.45 -28.72
N ARG A 16 2.38 -12.04 -27.81
CA ARG A 16 2.53 -12.29 -26.36
C ARG A 16 2.72 -13.76 -25.99
N GLY A 17 2.09 -14.69 -26.74
CA GLY A 17 2.17 -16.13 -26.45
C GLY A 17 3.51 -16.76 -26.82
N GLU A 18 4.37 -16.05 -27.57
CA GLU A 18 5.72 -16.49 -27.94
C GLU A 18 6.74 -16.16 -26.83
N LEU A 19 6.35 -15.38 -25.82
CA LEU A 19 7.20 -14.94 -24.74
C LEU A 19 6.92 -15.76 -23.48
N ARG A 20 8.00 -16.28 -22.86
CA ARG A 20 7.96 -16.83 -21.52
C ARG A 20 9.03 -16.10 -20.69
N PRO A 21 8.68 -15.52 -19.53
CA PRO A 21 9.66 -14.83 -18.73
C PRO A 21 10.68 -15.85 -18.20
N ALA A 22 11.96 -15.64 -18.51
CA ALA A 22 13.05 -16.35 -17.83
C ALA A 22 13.23 -15.81 -16.40
N ALA A 23 12.97 -14.51 -16.19
CA ALA A 23 12.84 -13.86 -14.89
C ALA A 23 12.01 -12.59 -15.07
N ASP A 24 10.79 -12.54 -14.53
CA ASP A 24 9.92 -11.37 -14.62
C ASP A 24 10.11 -10.46 -13.39
N ARG A 25 10.76 -9.32 -13.59
CA ARG A 25 10.89 -8.27 -12.57
C ARG A 25 9.94 -7.10 -12.77
N THR A 26 9.02 -7.21 -13.74
CA THR A 26 8.03 -6.16 -14.03
C THR A 26 6.87 -6.18 -13.03
N ALA A 27 6.72 -7.28 -12.27
CA ALA A 27 5.80 -7.36 -11.14
C ALA A 27 6.24 -6.40 -10.02
N ALA A 28 5.80 -5.16 -10.15
CA ALA A 28 5.85 -4.14 -9.10
C ALA A 28 4.69 -4.36 -8.13
N ILE A 29 4.97 -4.14 -6.84
CA ILE A 29 3.98 -4.06 -5.78
C ILE A 29 3.85 -2.58 -5.45
N LEU A 30 2.63 -2.08 -5.52
CA LEU A 30 2.33 -0.66 -5.37
C LEU A 30 1.61 -0.42 -4.06
N ALA A 31 2.06 0.56 -3.28
CA ALA A 31 1.31 1.05 -2.13
C ALA A 31 0.65 2.38 -2.47
N PHE A 32 -0.62 2.53 -2.11
CA PHE A 32 -1.40 3.74 -2.31
C PHE A 32 -1.86 4.25 -0.95
N ALA A 33 -1.59 5.50 -0.63
CA ALA A 33 -1.97 6.07 0.66
C ALA A 33 -2.40 7.53 0.51
N CYS A 34 -3.33 7.96 1.36
CA CYS A 34 -3.70 9.36 1.51
C CYS A 34 -3.34 9.76 2.94
N LEU A 35 -2.56 10.82 3.10
CA LEU A 35 -2.04 11.18 4.42
C LEU A 35 -2.02 12.69 4.63
N ARG A 36 -1.95 13.12 5.90
CA ARG A 36 -1.81 14.51 6.29
C ARG A 36 -1.09 14.61 7.63
N ASN A 37 -0.02 15.38 7.69
CA ASN A 37 0.75 15.62 8.91
C ASN A 37 1.24 14.32 9.59
N GLU A 38 1.86 13.45 8.81
CA GLU A 38 2.32 12.12 9.24
C GLU A 38 3.84 12.03 9.38
N ALA A 39 4.54 13.15 9.59
CA ALA A 39 6.00 13.16 9.63
C ALA A 39 6.60 12.21 10.68
N GLU A 40 5.87 11.96 11.76
CA GLU A 40 6.28 11.04 12.83
C GLU A 40 6.20 9.56 12.39
N ARG A 41 5.15 9.18 11.65
CA ARG A 41 4.87 7.78 11.28
C ARG A 41 5.51 7.38 9.96
N LEU A 42 5.57 8.34 9.03
CA LEU A 42 5.99 8.13 7.65
C LEU A 42 7.34 7.40 7.50
N PRO A 43 8.39 7.68 8.30
CA PRO A 43 9.65 6.96 8.17
C PRO A 43 9.51 5.45 8.40
N TYR A 44 8.81 5.05 9.47
CA TYR A 44 8.56 3.63 9.76
C TYR A 44 7.63 3.01 8.72
N PHE A 45 6.56 3.71 8.35
CA PHE A 45 5.61 3.27 7.34
C PHE A 45 6.31 2.91 6.02
N LEU A 46 7.17 3.80 5.50
CA LEU A 46 7.88 3.54 4.26
C LEU A 46 8.87 2.38 4.41
N ASP A 47 9.66 2.37 5.49
CA ASP A 47 10.68 1.36 5.75
C ASP A 47 10.08 -0.05 5.92
N HIS A 48 9.02 -0.20 6.72
CA HIS A 48 8.31 -1.46 6.90
C HIS A 48 7.80 -2.02 5.57
N HIS A 49 7.08 -1.21 4.81
CA HIS A 49 6.48 -1.66 3.55
C HIS A 49 7.55 -1.91 2.46
N ARG A 50 8.68 -1.20 2.47
CA ARG A 50 9.85 -1.51 1.64
C ARG A 50 10.43 -2.87 1.98
N ARG A 51 10.63 -3.18 3.26
CA ARG A 51 11.10 -4.52 3.70
C ARG A 51 10.16 -5.63 3.25
N LEU A 52 8.85 -5.39 3.31
CA LEU A 52 7.85 -6.30 2.78
C LEU A 52 7.92 -6.46 1.26
N GLY A 53 8.54 -5.52 0.53
CA GLY A 53 8.75 -5.60 -0.91
C GLY A 53 7.85 -4.70 -1.75
N VAL A 54 7.19 -3.71 -1.14
CA VAL A 54 6.60 -2.59 -1.89
C VAL A 54 7.71 -1.89 -2.67
N SER A 55 7.49 -1.73 -3.98
CA SER A 55 8.48 -1.19 -4.89
C SER A 55 8.28 0.28 -5.23
N GLN A 56 7.04 0.77 -5.16
CA GLN A 56 6.68 2.15 -5.44
C GLN A 56 5.51 2.57 -4.56
N PHE A 57 5.55 3.80 -4.08
CA PHE A 57 4.49 4.41 -3.28
C PHE A 57 3.83 5.53 -4.09
N LEU A 58 2.51 5.52 -4.18
CA LEU A 58 1.71 6.56 -4.81
C LEU A 58 0.90 7.24 -3.71
N ILE A 59 1.37 8.42 -3.30
CA ILE A 59 0.90 9.09 -2.08
C ILE A 59 0.17 10.38 -2.43
N VAL A 60 -0.99 10.58 -1.82
CA VAL A 60 -1.70 11.86 -1.81
C VAL A 60 -1.41 12.56 -0.47
N ASP A 61 -0.65 13.64 -0.51
CA ASP A 61 -0.43 14.56 0.60
C ASP A 61 -1.59 15.58 0.66
N ASN A 62 -2.45 15.45 1.66
CA ASN A 62 -3.60 16.32 1.85
C ASN A 62 -3.25 17.56 2.69
N ALA A 63 -2.47 18.46 2.08
CA ALA A 63 -2.07 19.74 2.65
C ALA A 63 -1.40 19.59 4.03
N SER A 64 -0.36 18.74 4.10
CA SER A 64 0.48 18.68 5.29
C SER A 64 1.26 19.99 5.48
N THR A 65 1.39 20.40 6.74
CA THR A 65 2.09 21.61 7.18
C THR A 65 3.31 21.31 8.05
N ASP A 66 3.57 20.03 8.31
CA ASP A 66 4.75 19.53 9.03
C ASP A 66 5.87 19.10 8.07
N ALA A 67 6.80 18.26 8.53
CA ALA A 67 7.90 17.76 7.70
C ALA A 67 7.50 16.69 6.67
N THR A 68 6.24 16.24 6.66
CA THR A 68 5.75 15.17 5.76
C THR A 68 6.12 15.41 4.30
N PRO A 69 5.90 16.61 3.71
CA PRO A 69 6.12 16.75 2.29
C PRO A 69 7.59 16.70 1.88
N ARG A 70 8.50 17.16 2.76
CA ARG A 70 9.94 17.04 2.53
C ARG A 70 10.36 15.58 2.55
N LEU A 71 9.92 14.84 3.58
CA LEU A 71 10.22 13.41 3.71
C LEU A 71 9.72 12.60 2.50
N LEU A 72 8.55 12.93 1.98
CA LEU A 72 8.02 12.30 0.78
C LEU A 72 8.83 12.65 -0.48
N ALA A 73 9.22 13.92 -0.65
CA ALA A 73 9.97 14.38 -1.82
C ALA A 73 11.40 13.80 -1.87
N ASP A 74 12.01 13.56 -0.70
CA ASP A 74 13.36 13.01 -0.58
C ASP A 74 13.42 11.50 -0.89
N ALA A 75 12.26 10.82 -0.91
CA ALA A 75 12.17 9.38 -1.12
C ALA A 75 12.03 9.04 -2.63
N ALA A 76 13.09 8.47 -3.22
CA ALA A 76 13.18 8.20 -4.66
C ALA A 76 12.15 7.19 -5.22
N ASP A 77 11.56 6.36 -4.37
CA ASP A 77 10.54 5.36 -4.68
C ASP A 77 9.11 5.84 -4.40
N VAL A 78 8.94 7.14 -4.12
CA VAL A 78 7.64 7.76 -3.83
C VAL A 78 7.25 8.73 -4.94
N SER A 79 6.06 8.55 -5.50
CA SER A 79 5.38 9.55 -6.32
C SER A 79 4.33 10.26 -5.47
N VAL A 80 4.39 11.60 -5.42
CA VAL A 80 3.57 12.41 -4.53
C VAL A 80 2.65 13.33 -5.32
N TRP A 81 1.39 13.37 -4.94
CA TRP A 81 0.41 14.36 -5.39
C TRP A 81 -0.08 15.15 -4.18
N ARG A 82 -0.32 16.44 -4.37
CA ARG A 82 -0.78 17.33 -3.30
C ARG A 82 -2.21 17.79 -3.55
N SER A 83 -2.98 17.93 -2.48
CA SER A 83 -4.33 18.49 -2.55
C SER A 83 -4.63 19.38 -1.35
N GLU A 84 -5.15 20.57 -1.62
CA GLU A 84 -5.71 21.50 -0.62
C GLU A 84 -7.22 21.34 -0.46
N ALA A 85 -7.86 20.49 -1.28
CA ALA A 85 -9.29 20.27 -1.23
C ALA A 85 -9.69 19.44 0.00
N SER A 86 -10.94 19.60 0.46
CA SER A 86 -11.46 18.94 1.66
C SER A 86 -11.27 17.42 1.62
N TYR A 87 -10.60 16.90 2.65
CA TYR A 87 -10.41 15.47 2.88
C TYR A 87 -11.74 14.74 3.08
N ARG A 88 -12.60 15.31 3.93
CA ARG A 88 -13.94 14.77 4.22
C ARG A 88 -14.81 14.73 2.97
N ALA A 89 -14.75 15.77 2.13
CA ALA A 89 -15.55 15.83 0.91
C ALA A 89 -15.10 14.80 -0.14
N ALA A 90 -13.86 14.34 -0.09
CA ALA A 90 -13.33 13.27 -0.94
C ALA A 90 -13.51 11.88 -0.32
N HIS A 91 -14.55 11.70 0.51
CA HIS A 91 -14.82 10.48 1.29
C HIS A 91 -13.60 9.98 2.06
N PHE A 92 -12.95 10.88 2.82
CA PHE A 92 -11.73 10.56 3.56
C PHE A 92 -10.62 10.05 2.63
N GLY A 93 -10.46 10.70 1.48
CA GLY A 93 -9.44 10.36 0.48
C GLY A 93 -9.77 9.18 -0.44
N MET A 94 -10.81 8.40 -0.15
CA MET A 94 -11.16 7.20 -0.91
C MET A 94 -11.48 7.47 -2.37
N ASP A 95 -12.10 8.62 -2.70
CA ASP A 95 -12.39 8.99 -4.09
C ASP A 95 -11.08 9.14 -4.90
N ARG A 96 -10.07 9.76 -4.27
CA ARG A 96 -8.76 9.99 -4.88
C ARG A 96 -8.00 8.68 -5.01
N LEU A 97 -7.95 7.87 -3.95
CA LEU A 97 -7.31 6.56 -3.98
C LEU A 97 -7.94 5.64 -5.04
N THR A 98 -9.26 5.65 -5.17
CA THR A 98 -9.98 4.86 -6.18
C THR A 98 -9.58 5.27 -7.60
N TRP A 99 -9.47 6.57 -7.88
CA TRP A 99 -8.98 7.06 -9.17
C TRP A 99 -7.54 6.61 -9.44
N PHE A 100 -6.66 6.70 -8.43
CA PHE A 100 -5.26 6.27 -8.54
C PHE A 100 -5.14 4.77 -8.81
N LEU A 101 -5.87 3.95 -8.07
CA LEU A 101 -5.92 2.50 -8.24
C LEU A 101 -6.40 2.13 -9.64
N THR A 102 -7.41 2.82 -10.15
CA THR A 102 -7.93 2.60 -11.52
C THR A 102 -6.89 2.96 -12.58
N ARG A 103 -6.12 4.04 -12.36
CA ARG A 103 -5.12 4.53 -13.32
C ARG A 103 -3.81 3.76 -13.30
N HIS A 104 -3.34 3.37 -12.12
CA HIS A 104 -1.99 2.85 -11.89
C HIS A 104 -1.95 1.44 -11.31
N GLY A 105 -3.01 0.99 -10.63
CA GLY A 105 -3.04 -0.31 -9.96
C GLY A 105 -3.37 -1.50 -10.88
N ALA A 106 -3.91 -1.25 -12.07
CA ALA A 106 -4.31 -2.31 -12.99
C ALA A 106 -3.11 -3.19 -13.38
N GLY A 107 -3.23 -4.51 -13.15
CA GLY A 107 -2.17 -5.48 -13.43
C GLY A 107 -1.11 -5.62 -12.34
N HIS A 108 -1.27 -4.92 -11.21
CA HIS A 108 -0.36 -4.97 -10.08
C HIS A 108 -1.07 -5.45 -8.81
N TRP A 109 -0.34 -6.14 -7.95
CA TRP A 109 -0.74 -6.26 -6.55
C TRP A 109 -0.61 -4.90 -5.88
N CYS A 110 -1.72 -4.44 -5.29
CA CYS A 110 -1.82 -3.14 -4.68
C CYS A 110 -2.09 -3.29 -3.18
N LEU A 111 -1.41 -2.48 -2.37
CA LEU A 111 -1.68 -2.29 -0.96
C LEU A 111 -2.25 -0.89 -0.76
N THR A 112 -3.23 -0.73 0.13
CA THR A 112 -3.85 0.57 0.44
C THR A 112 -3.83 0.84 1.95
N PRO A 113 -2.65 0.99 2.57
CA PRO A 113 -2.55 1.19 4.00
C PRO A 113 -2.63 2.68 4.37
N ASP A 114 -3.22 2.98 5.53
CA ASP A 114 -3.07 4.28 6.17
C ASP A 114 -1.67 4.40 6.81
N ALA A 115 -1.24 5.64 7.12
CA ALA A 115 0.13 5.92 7.56
C ALA A 115 0.48 5.34 8.95
N ASP A 116 -0.53 5.02 9.75
CA ASP A 116 -0.44 4.35 11.04
C ASP A 116 -0.69 2.83 10.97
N GLU A 117 -1.06 2.30 9.80
CA GLU A 117 -1.30 0.87 9.61
C GLU A 117 -0.03 0.11 9.24
N VAL A 118 0.07 -1.12 9.77
CA VAL A 118 1.21 -2.02 9.55
C VAL A 118 0.67 -3.36 9.10
N LEU A 119 0.85 -3.70 7.81
CA LEU A 119 0.50 -5.03 7.33
C LEU A 119 1.48 -6.07 7.89
N VAL A 120 0.94 -7.08 8.56
CA VAL A 120 1.69 -8.28 8.98
C VAL A 120 0.99 -9.54 8.48
N PHE A 121 1.77 -10.58 8.24
CA PHE A 121 1.28 -11.91 7.89
C PHE A 121 2.26 -12.98 8.39
N PRO A 122 1.87 -14.27 8.43
CA PRO A 122 2.76 -15.32 8.89
C PRO A 122 4.09 -15.30 8.12
N ARG A 123 5.20 -15.22 8.88
CA ARG A 123 6.57 -15.13 8.36
C ARG A 123 6.85 -13.90 7.49
N HIS A 124 6.17 -12.77 7.68
CA HIS A 124 6.41 -11.55 6.90
C HIS A 124 7.85 -11.00 7.03
N ASP A 125 8.55 -11.34 8.11
CA ASP A 125 9.95 -11.05 8.39
C ASP A 125 10.94 -11.79 7.47
N SER A 126 10.55 -12.97 7.00
CA SER A 126 11.38 -13.86 6.16
C SER A 126 10.79 -14.11 4.77
N LEU A 127 9.50 -13.80 4.58
CA LEU A 127 8.76 -13.86 3.33
C LEU A 127 8.18 -12.48 3.02
N GLY A 128 8.67 -11.84 1.98
CA GLY A 128 8.06 -10.61 1.48
C GLY A 128 6.75 -10.87 0.72
N LEU A 129 6.06 -9.78 0.40
CA LEU A 129 4.82 -9.74 -0.37
C LEU A 129 4.95 -10.44 -1.74
N ARG A 130 6.13 -10.46 -2.36
CA ARG A 130 6.34 -11.21 -3.61
C ARG A 130 6.02 -12.70 -3.45
N ALA A 131 6.45 -13.31 -2.35
CA ALA A 131 6.19 -14.72 -2.08
C ALA A 131 4.72 -14.96 -1.74
N LEU A 132 4.12 -14.07 -0.93
CA LEU A 132 2.69 -14.10 -0.61
C LEU A 132 1.83 -13.99 -1.88
N ASN A 133 2.12 -13.02 -2.73
CA ASN A 133 1.42 -12.77 -3.99
C ASN A 133 1.55 -13.96 -4.94
N ALA A 134 2.74 -14.54 -5.08
CA ALA A 134 2.91 -15.77 -5.88
C ALA A 134 2.07 -16.94 -5.35
N TRP A 135 1.95 -17.07 -4.03
CA TRP A 135 1.11 -18.09 -3.40
C TRP A 135 -0.39 -17.84 -3.63
N LEU A 136 -0.83 -16.58 -3.58
CA LEU A 136 -2.21 -16.15 -3.88
C LEU A 136 -2.55 -16.34 -5.36
N ASP A 137 -1.65 -15.94 -6.26
CA ASP A 137 -1.79 -16.08 -7.72
C ASP A 137 -1.90 -17.55 -8.13
N ALA A 138 -1.05 -18.41 -7.57
CA ALA A 138 -1.11 -19.87 -7.81
C ALA A 138 -2.46 -20.47 -7.40
N ARG A 139 -3.16 -19.85 -6.43
CA ARG A 139 -4.50 -20.23 -5.95
C ARG A 139 -5.63 -19.46 -6.61
N ARG A 140 -5.31 -18.55 -7.54
CA ARG A 140 -6.26 -17.63 -8.19
C ARG A 140 -7.08 -16.82 -7.18
N ILE A 141 -6.45 -16.44 -6.07
CA ILE A 141 -7.04 -15.56 -5.07
C ILE A 141 -6.67 -14.13 -5.46
N PRO A 142 -7.63 -13.29 -5.91
CA PRO A 142 -7.32 -11.97 -6.48
C PRO A 142 -7.17 -10.87 -5.42
N LYS A 143 -7.41 -11.19 -4.14
CA LYS A 143 -7.34 -10.26 -3.02
C LYS A 143 -7.05 -10.99 -1.72
N LEU A 144 -6.27 -10.39 -0.84
CA LEU A 144 -6.10 -10.84 0.53
C LEU A 144 -7.10 -10.11 1.43
N ALA A 145 -7.85 -10.85 2.23
CA ALA A 145 -8.57 -10.26 3.36
C ALA A 145 -7.62 -10.30 4.57
N ALA A 146 -7.43 -9.16 5.21
CA ALA A 146 -6.67 -9.03 6.45
C ALA A 146 -7.62 -8.64 7.59
N LEU A 147 -7.29 -9.08 8.80
CA LEU A 147 -7.97 -8.61 10.00
C LEU A 147 -7.30 -7.31 10.46
N MET A 148 -8.11 -6.32 10.80
CA MET A 148 -7.63 -5.07 11.38
C MET A 148 -7.62 -5.22 12.90
N LEU A 149 -6.44 -5.00 13.50
CA LEU A 149 -6.22 -5.09 14.94
C LEU A 149 -5.91 -3.70 15.47
N GLU A 150 -6.65 -3.28 16.48
CA GLU A 150 -6.36 -2.06 17.24
C GLU A 150 -5.29 -2.38 18.29
N LEU A 151 -4.18 -1.65 18.24
CA LEU A 151 -3.07 -1.82 19.16
C LEU A 151 -3.12 -0.78 20.26
N HIS A 152 -2.80 -1.17 21.49
CA HIS A 152 -2.79 -0.26 22.64
C HIS A 152 -1.60 -0.53 23.58
N PRO A 153 -1.18 0.46 24.38
CA PRO A 153 -0.15 0.27 25.39
C PRO A 153 -0.70 -0.51 26.59
N GLU A 154 0.20 -0.96 27.48
CA GLU A 154 -0.18 -1.45 28.81
C GLU A 154 -0.81 -0.35 29.69
N GLY A 155 -0.40 0.90 29.48
CA GLY A 155 -0.83 2.07 30.27
C GLY A 155 -1.85 2.95 29.55
N SER A 156 -1.85 4.25 29.86
CA SER A 156 -2.69 5.22 29.15
C SER A 156 -2.19 5.44 27.73
N LEU A 157 -3.09 5.70 26.78
CA LEU A 157 -2.73 6.05 25.40
C LEU A 157 -1.73 7.23 25.32
N SER A 158 -1.85 8.20 26.23
CA SER A 158 -0.95 9.35 26.32
C SER A 158 0.49 9.02 26.72
N SER A 159 0.72 7.83 27.28
CA SER A 159 2.05 7.35 27.68
C SER A 159 2.83 6.71 26.53
N ALA A 160 2.13 6.28 25.47
CA ALA A 160 2.72 5.68 24.28
C ALA A 160 3.36 6.74 23.37
N ARG A 161 4.48 7.32 23.83
CA ARG A 161 5.29 8.27 23.07
C ARG A 161 6.39 7.52 22.35
N ARG A 162 6.58 7.81 21.06
CA ARG A 162 7.65 7.22 20.27
C ARG A 162 8.44 8.28 19.54
N ALA A 163 9.67 7.95 19.18
CA ALA A 163 10.46 8.76 18.28
C ALA A 163 9.99 8.53 16.82
N PRO A 164 10.13 9.52 15.93
CA PRO A 164 9.87 9.30 14.51
C PRO A 164 10.65 8.11 13.96
N GLY A 165 9.97 7.22 13.24
CA GLY A 165 10.57 6.01 12.67
C GLY A 165 10.75 4.82 13.61
N ALA A 166 10.43 4.95 14.91
CA ALA A 166 10.41 3.81 15.83
C ALA A 166 9.26 2.84 15.51
N ASP A 167 9.45 1.55 15.84
CA ASP A 167 8.44 0.53 15.65
C ASP A 167 7.21 0.84 16.53
N PRO A 168 5.98 0.94 15.99
CA PRO A 168 4.77 1.09 16.80
C PRO A 168 4.62 0.00 17.87
N LEU A 169 5.10 -1.21 17.60
CA LEU A 169 4.94 -2.35 18.51
C LEU A 169 5.76 -2.19 19.80
N ASP A 170 6.81 -1.36 19.79
CA ASP A 170 7.61 -1.06 20.99
C ASP A 170 6.80 -0.34 22.08
N VAL A 171 5.76 0.41 21.67
CA VAL A 171 4.91 1.21 22.56
C VAL A 171 3.45 0.79 22.56
N LEU A 172 3.00 0.01 21.57
CA LEU A 172 1.65 -0.54 21.45
C LEU A 172 1.71 -2.08 21.31
N PRO A 173 2.18 -2.83 22.32
CA PRO A 173 2.40 -4.27 22.19
C PRO A 173 1.13 -5.11 22.38
N LEU A 174 0.02 -4.51 22.83
CA LEU A 174 -1.20 -5.24 23.20
C LEU A 174 -2.30 -5.06 22.15
N PHE A 175 -3.13 -6.08 22.03
CA PHE A 175 -4.43 -6.07 21.34
C PHE A 175 -5.37 -7.03 22.08
N ASP A 176 -6.67 -6.88 21.88
CA ASP A 176 -7.66 -7.75 22.50
C ASP A 176 -7.52 -9.20 22.00
N ALA A 177 -7.81 -10.19 22.85
CA ALA A 177 -7.75 -11.60 22.42
C ALA A 177 -9.00 -12.04 21.63
N GLU A 178 -10.10 -11.30 21.79
CA GLU A 178 -11.43 -11.66 21.31
C GLU A 178 -12.14 -10.41 20.73
N GLY A 179 -13.36 -10.59 20.21
CA GLY A 179 -14.17 -9.48 19.67
C GLY A 179 -14.01 -9.22 18.17
N TYR A 180 -13.09 -9.93 17.51
CA TYR A 180 -12.91 -9.87 16.06
C TYR A 180 -13.85 -10.83 15.35
N LEU A 181 -14.82 -10.28 14.63
CA LEU A 181 -15.74 -11.02 13.79
C LEU A 181 -15.45 -10.70 12.33
N TRP A 182 -15.55 -11.72 11.48
CA TRP A 182 -15.49 -11.54 10.04
C TRP A 182 -16.70 -12.21 9.40
N ASP A 183 -17.35 -11.49 8.49
CA ASP A 183 -18.39 -12.04 7.64
C ASP A 183 -18.03 -11.82 6.18
N ARG A 184 -18.11 -12.88 5.39
CA ARG A 184 -17.86 -12.81 3.97
C ARG A 184 -19.13 -12.37 3.27
N GLN A 185 -19.23 -11.08 3.01
CA GLN A 185 -20.32 -10.53 2.21
C GLN A 185 -20.33 -11.19 0.82
N ARG A 186 -21.47 -11.78 0.46
CA ARG A 186 -21.72 -12.25 -0.90
C ARG A 186 -21.91 -11.02 -1.78
N ARG A 187 -21.05 -10.89 -2.80
CA ARG A 187 -21.24 -9.92 -3.88
C ARG A 187 -22.38 -10.34 -4.79
#